data_AF-A0A7C0Y4B8-F1
#
_entry.id   AF-A0A7C0Y4B8-F1
#
_cell.length_a   1.000
_cell.length_b   1.000
_cell.length_c   1.000
_cell.angle_alpha   90.00
_cell.angle_beta   90.00
_cell.angle_gamma   90.00
#
_symmetry.space_group_name_H-M   'P 1'
#
loop_
_entity.id
_entity.type
_entity.pdbx_description
1 polymer ?
#
loop_
_entity_poly.entity_id
_entity_poly.type
_entity_poly.pdbx_seq_one_letter_code
_entity_poly.pdbx_strand_id
1 'polypeptide(L)'
;MRRKVIVTVEGPKGNYWRFTISWWLREIKEIIEREYNIELIIEEVDGKDEFPTVYVDGEPVMTGVPGEEGYLIEVLKVFLNRYLGSG
;
A
#
# COMPACT_ATOMS: atom_id res chain seq x y z
N MET A 1 8.43 -2.68 20.54
CA MET A 1 8.01 -3.36 19.29
C MET A 1 7.34 -2.32 18.41
N ARG A 2 7.67 -2.27 17.12
CA ARG A 2 6.92 -1.45 16.17
C ARG A 2 5.58 -2.13 15.87
N ARG A 3 4.52 -1.34 15.64
CA ARG A 3 3.23 -1.88 15.17
C ARG A 3 3.44 -2.42 13.76
N LYS A 4 2.94 -3.62 13.48
CA LYS A 4 2.92 -4.19 12.14
C LYS A 4 1.70 -3.68 11.38
N VAL A 5 1.90 -3.30 10.13
CA VAL A 5 0.85 -2.86 9.21
C VAL A 5 1.04 -3.62 7.90
N ILE A 6 0.01 -4.33 7.45
CA ILE A 6 0.04 -5.15 6.25
C ILE A 6 -0.56 -4.34 5.11
N VAL A 7 0.22 -4.13 4.06
CA VAL A 7 -0.23 -3.53 2.81
C VAL A 7 -0.37 -4.65 1.78
N THR A 8 -1.61 -4.91 1.36
CA THR A 8 -1.92 -5.92 0.34
C THR A 8 -2.16 -5.25 -1.00
N VAL A 9 -1.49 -5.73 -2.04
CA VAL A 9 -1.79 -5.38 -3.44
C VAL A 9 -2.52 -6.55 -4.07
N GLU A 10 -3.85 -6.44 -4.17
CA GLU A 10 -4.68 -7.43 -4.83
C GLU A 10 -4.79 -7.10 -6.32
N GLY A 11 -4.54 -8.07 -7.19
CA GLY A 11 -4.70 -7.90 -8.64
C GLY A 11 -4.28 -9.14 -9.41
N PRO A 12 -4.49 -9.20 -10.74
CA PRO A 12 -4.21 -10.40 -11.50
C PRO A 12 -2.72 -10.74 -11.48
N LYS A 13 -2.40 -12.02 -11.37
CA LYS A 13 -1.00 -12.47 -11.37
C LYS A 13 -0.30 -12.05 -12.67
N GLY A 14 0.89 -11.47 -12.56
CA GLY A 14 1.67 -11.00 -13.71
C GLY A 14 1.16 -9.70 -14.34
N ASN A 15 0.16 -9.05 -13.74
CA ASN A 15 -0.33 -7.75 -14.20
C ASN A 15 0.71 -6.65 -13.95
N TYR A 16 1.01 -5.86 -14.98
CA TYR A 16 1.99 -4.76 -14.94
C TYR A 16 1.63 -3.70 -13.88
N TRP A 17 0.35 -3.37 -13.75
CA TRP A 17 -0.13 -2.37 -12.81
C TRP A 17 0.02 -2.81 -11.36
N ARG A 18 -0.28 -4.08 -11.07
CA ARG A 18 0.02 -4.70 -9.77
C ARG A 18 1.52 -4.60 -9.45
N PHE A 19 2.37 -4.97 -10.41
CA PHE A 19 3.83 -4.87 -10.25
C PHE A 19 4.28 -3.44 -9.94
N THR A 20 3.78 -2.45 -10.69
CA THR A 20 4.12 -1.03 -10.51
C THR A 20 3.80 -0.55 -9.09
N ILE A 21 2.62 -0.86 -8.58
CA ILE A 21 2.23 -0.51 -7.21
C ILE A 21 3.11 -1.20 -6.17
N SER A 22 3.31 -2.51 -6.31
CA SER A 22 4.19 -3.26 -5.40
C SER A 22 5.61 -2.71 -5.39
N TRP A 23 6.12 -2.30 -6.54
CA TRP A 23 7.45 -1.71 -6.66
C TRP A 23 7.52 -0.35 -5.95
N TRP A 24 6.59 0.56 -6.24
CA TRP A 24 6.51 1.85 -5.54
C TRP A 24 6.37 1.70 -4.02
N LEU A 25 5.52 0.78 -3.56
CA LEU A 25 5.39 0.49 -2.11
C LEU A 25 6.72 0.06 -1.48
N ARG A 26 7.55 -0.70 -2.20
CA ARG A 26 8.87 -1.14 -1.72
C ARG A 26 9.87 0.01 -1.67
N GLU A 27 9.88 0.90 -2.66
CA GLU A 27 10.74 2.09 -2.69
C GLU A 27 10.44 3.02 -1.50
N ILE A 28 9.16 3.19 -1.15
CA ILE A 28 8.74 4.11 -0.09
C ILE A 28 8.72 3.46 1.30
N LYS A 29 8.88 2.14 1.38
CA LYS A 29 8.73 1.34 2.61
C LYS A 29 9.54 1.90 3.77
N GLU A 30 10.84 2.13 3.58
CA GLU A 30 11.69 2.62 4.66
C GLU A 30 11.30 4.02 5.14
N ILE A 31 10.82 4.87 4.22
CA ILE A 31 10.38 6.23 4.52
C ILE A 31 9.15 6.17 5.43
N ILE A 32 8.15 5.38 5.03
CA ILE A 32 6.90 5.21 5.78
C ILE A 32 7.15 4.56 7.15
N GLU A 33 7.98 3.52 7.21
CA GLU A 33 8.30 2.84 8.48
C GLU A 33 8.96 3.79 9.49
N ARG A 34 9.87 4.66 9.03
CA ARG A 34 10.55 5.64 9.88
C ARG A 34 9.59 6.74 10.32
N GLU A 35 8.78 7.26 9.42
CA GLU A 35 7.86 8.38 9.67
C GLU A 35 6.76 8.00 10.68
N TYR A 36 6.22 6.79 10.58
CA TYR A 36 5.12 6.32 11.42
C TYR A 36 5.54 5.40 12.57
N ASN A 37 6.83 5.08 12.68
CA ASN A 37 7.38 4.11 13.64
C ASN A 37 6.67 2.74 13.58
N ILE A 38 6.42 2.25 12.36
CA ILE A 38 5.77 0.97 12.06
C ILE A 38 6.73 -0.01 11.36
N GLU A 39 6.28 -1.25 11.22
CA GLU A 39 6.86 -2.27 10.35
C GLU A 39 5.82 -2.56 9.26
N LEU A 40 6.15 -2.27 8.00
CA LEU A 40 5.22 -2.35 6.88
C LEU A 40 5.44 -3.65 6.11
N ILE A 41 4.45 -4.53 6.07
CA ILE A 41 4.55 -5.82 5.38
C ILE A 41 3.85 -5.68 4.05
N ILE A 42 4.56 -5.88 2.93
CA ILE A 42 3.97 -5.76 1.59
C ILE A 42 3.68 -7.16 1.06
N GLU A 43 2.41 -7.43 0.82
CA GLU A 43 1.93 -8.69 0.29
C GLU A 43 1.20 -8.49 -1.02
N GLU A 44 1.18 -9.55 -1.81
CA GLU A 44 0.70 -9.54 -3.17
C GLU A 44 -0.26 -10.72 -3.33
N VAL A 45 -1.52 -10.43 -3.64
CA VAL A 45 -2.60 -11.41 -3.64
C VAL A 45 -3.24 -11.46 -5.02
N ASP A 46 -3.55 -12.69 -5.47
CA ASP A 46 -4.18 -12.91 -6.76
C ASP A 46 -5.65 -12.48 -6.73
N GLY A 47 -5.96 -11.42 -7.45
CA GLY A 47 -7.31 -10.90 -7.68
C GLY A 47 -7.80 -11.14 -9.10
N LYS A 48 -9.09 -10.90 -9.33
CA LYS A 48 -9.75 -11.07 -10.65
C LYS A 48 -9.97 -9.76 -11.39
N ASP A 49 -9.88 -8.64 -10.69
CA ASP A 49 -10.18 -7.32 -11.25
C ASP A 49 -9.05 -6.83 -12.16
N GLU A 50 -9.40 -6.08 -13.21
CA GLU A 50 -8.44 -5.60 -14.21
C GLU A 50 -7.34 -4.69 -13.61
N PHE A 51 -7.74 -3.88 -12.63
CA PHE A 51 -6.89 -2.91 -11.94
C PHE A 51 -6.60 -3.38 -10.51
N PRO A 52 -5.37 -3.16 -10.01
CA PRO A 52 -5.02 -3.58 -8.66
C PRO A 52 -5.74 -2.72 -7.61
N THR A 53 -6.05 -3.32 -6.46
CA THR A 53 -6.54 -2.60 -5.28
C THR A 53 -5.54 -2.75 -4.14
N VAL A 54 -5.24 -1.63 -3.48
CA VAL A 54 -4.38 -1.56 -2.30
C VAL A 54 -5.24 -1.57 -1.05
N TYR A 55 -4.90 -2.46 -0.12
CA TYR A 55 -5.50 -2.55 1.20
C TYR A 55 -4.46 -2.31 2.28
N VAL A 56 -4.86 -1.73 3.40
CA VAL A 56 -4.03 -1.59 4.61
C VAL A 56 -4.76 -2.27 5.76
N ASP A 57 -4.16 -3.32 6.33
CA ASP A 57 -4.77 -4.20 7.33
C ASP A 57 -6.18 -4.69 6.93
N GLY A 58 -6.39 -4.91 5.63
CA GLY A 58 -7.67 -5.34 5.05
C GLY A 58 -8.65 -4.22 4.70
N GLU A 59 -8.36 -2.96 5.05
CA GLU A 59 -9.18 -1.82 4.65
C GLU A 59 -8.79 -1.30 3.26
N PRO A 60 -9.74 -1.11 2.32
CA PRO A 60 -9.43 -0.62 0.98
C PRO A 60 -8.98 0.84 1.02
N VAL A 61 -7.83 1.11 0.41
CA VAL A 61 -7.21 2.43 0.36
C VAL A 61 -7.38 3.07 -1.02
N MET A 62 -7.12 2.31 -2.07
CA MET A 62 -7.29 2.79 -3.45
C MET A 62 -7.37 1.64 -4.46
N THR A 63 -7.97 1.91 -5.62
CA THR A 63 -8.01 1.01 -6.79
C THR A 63 -7.41 1.72 -7.99
N GLY A 64 -6.67 0.99 -8.82
CA GLY A 64 -5.96 1.52 -9.97
C GLY A 64 -4.53 1.94 -9.66
N VAL A 65 -3.84 2.42 -10.70
CA VAL A 65 -2.48 2.94 -10.60
C VAL A 65 -2.53 4.44 -10.83
N PRO A 66 -2.03 5.25 -9.89
CA PRO A 66 -1.95 6.68 -10.12
C PRO A 66 -0.93 6.97 -11.23
N GLY A 67 -1.05 8.14 -11.87
CA GLY A 67 -0.12 8.54 -12.93
C GLY A 67 1.33 8.66 -12.46
N GLU A 68 1.55 8.89 -11.16
CA GLU A 68 2.87 9.08 -10.55
C GLU A 68 2.92 8.43 -9.16
N GLU A 69 4.13 8.00 -8.76
CA GLU A 69 4.42 7.39 -7.46
C GLU A 69 4.03 8.29 -6.27
N GLY A 70 4.18 9.61 -6.42
CA GLY A 70 3.90 10.58 -5.36
C GLY A 70 2.46 10.50 -4.83
N TYR A 71 1.48 10.24 -5.72
CA TYR A 71 0.08 10.11 -5.31
C TYR A 71 -0.17 8.86 -4.47
N LEU A 72 0.53 7.75 -4.74
CA LEU A 72 0.45 6.55 -3.91
C LEU A 72 0.91 6.85 -2.48
N ILE A 73 2.05 7.57 -2.36
CA ILE A 73 2.59 7.99 -1.06
C ILE A 73 1.57 8.86 -0.32
N GLU A 74 1.02 9.88 -0.98
CA GLU A 74 0.07 10.80 -0.36
C GLU A 74 -1.19 10.09 0.14
N VAL A 75 -1.79 9.23 -0.68
CA VAL A 75 -2.99 8.46 -0.31
C VAL A 75 -2.69 7.55 0.87
N LEU A 76 -1.56 6.83 0.84
CA LEU A 76 -1.16 5.95 1.94
C LEU A 76 -0.93 6.73 3.23
N LYS A 77 -0.26 7.87 3.18
CA LYS A 77 -0.03 8.74 4.35
C LYS A 77 -1.33 9.29 4.92
N VAL A 78 -2.25 9.75 4.07
CA VAL A 78 -3.58 10.23 4.50
C VAL A 78 -4.33 9.13 5.22
N PHE A 79 -4.29 7.89 4.71
CA PHE A 79 -4.89 6.74 5.36
C PHE A 79 -4.21 6.46 6.71
N LEU A 80 -2.88 6.32 6.74
CA LEU A 80 -2.12 6.01 7.95
C LEU A 80 -2.28 7.06 9.06
N ASN A 81 -2.33 8.34 8.72
CA ASN A 81 -2.61 9.42 9.68
C ASN A 81 -3.93 9.21 10.42
N ARG A 82 -4.98 8.78 9.71
CA ARG A 82 -6.29 8.49 10.30
C ARG A 82 -6.26 7.17 11.07
N TYR A 83 -5.70 6.12 10.46
CA TYR A 83 -5.67 4.77 10.99
C TYR A 83 -4.86 4.65 12.29
N LEU A 84 -3.73 5.35 12.37
CA LEU A 84 -2.85 5.35 13.55
C LEU A 84 -3.21 6.44 14.57
N GLY A 85 -3.83 7.53 14.12
CA GLY A 85 -4.28 8.63 15.00
C GLY A 85 -5.63 8.38 15.68
N SER A 86 -6.38 7.34 15.28
CA SER A 86 -7.66 6.96 15.89
C SER A 86 -7.50 6.00 17.08
N GLY A 87 -6.33 5.98 17.73
CA GLY A 87 -5.99 5.10 18.86
C GLY A 87 -5.68 5.87 20.15
#